data_AF-A0A1Q6U0N1-F1
#
_entry.id   AF-A0A1Q6U0N1-F1
#
_cell.length_a   1.000
_cell.length_b   1.000
_cell.length_c   1.000
_cell.angle_alpha   90.00
_cell.angle_beta   90.00
_cell.angle_gamma   90.00
#
_symmetry.space_group_name_H-M   'P 1'
#
loop_
_entity.id
_entity.type
_entity.pdbx_description
1 polymer ?
#
loop_
_entity_poly.entity_id
_entity_poly.type
_entity_poly.pdbx_seq_one_letter_code
_entity_poly.pdbx_strand_id
1 'polypeptide(L)' 'MTTIKEEIENLVSIMPDKLVFSTKWFKDTLHGLYGRPRDSYIPSDYCENISNKGIEKWKDRPVYFHAEPELGMYRKL' A
#
# COMPACT_ATOMS: atom_id res chain seq x y z
N MET A 1 7.59 -15.08 -11.66
CA MET A 1 7.19 -13.66 -11.75
C MET A 1 6.53 -13.32 -10.42
N THR A 2 6.95 -12.24 -9.78
CA THR A 2 6.29 -11.74 -8.57
C THR A 2 4.96 -11.07 -8.93
N THR A 3 3.95 -11.28 -8.10
CA THR A 3 2.65 -10.60 -8.17
C THR A 3 2.73 -9.25 -7.47
N ILE A 4 1.81 -8.33 -7.80
CA ILE A 4 1.73 -7.00 -7.13
C ILE A 4 1.58 -7.16 -5.61
N LYS A 5 0.82 -8.18 -5.17
CA LYS A 5 0.65 -8.47 -3.74
C LYS A 5 1.97 -8.84 -3.08
N GLU A 6 2.73 -9.77 -3.65
CA GLU A 6 4.03 -10.19 -3.10
C GLU A 6 5.05 -9.04 -3.09
N GLU A 7 5.05 -8.20 -4.12
CA GLU A 7 5.90 -7.00 -4.19
C GLU A 7 5.60 -6.02 -3.04
N ILE A 8 4.32 -5.80 -2.75
CA ILE A 8 3.88 -4.96 -1.62
C ILE A 8 4.22 -5.63 -0.28
N GLU A 9 3.95 -6.93 -0.12
CA GLU A 9 4.24 -7.67 1.12
C GLU A 9 5.74 -7.67 1.45
N ASN A 10 6.61 -7.79 0.44
CA ASN A 10 8.05 -7.68 0.61
C ASN A 10 8.47 -6.30 1.14
N LEU A 11 7.94 -5.21 0.57
CA LEU A 11 8.22 -3.86 1.07
C LEU A 11 7.66 -3.67 2.49
N VAL A 12 6.42 -4.10 2.75
CA VAL A 12 5.79 -4.00 4.07
C VAL A 12 6.60 -4.76 5.13
N SER A 13 7.17 -5.92 4.79
CA SER A 13 7.94 -6.74 5.75
C SER A 13 9.19 -6.05 6.31
N ILE A 14 9.73 -5.06 5.61
CA ILE A 14 10.93 -4.30 6.03
C ILE A 14 10.61 -2.90 6.55
N MET A 15 9.36 -2.44 6.42
CA MET A 15 8.95 -1.12 6.89
C MET A 15 8.80 -1.13 8.42
N PRO A 16 9.35 -0.14 9.14
CA PRO A 16 9.09 0.04 10.56
C PRO A 16 7.61 0.29 10.85
N ASP A 17 7.10 -0.25 11.96
CA ASP A 17 5.75 0.06 12.43
C ASP A 17 5.61 1.56 12.68
N LYS A 18 4.41 2.11 12.41
CA LYS A 18 4.10 3.54 12.53
C LYS A 18 4.90 4.46 11.59
N LEU A 19 5.69 3.93 10.65
CA LEU A 19 6.30 4.74 9.60
C LEU A 19 5.21 5.46 8.80
N VAL A 20 5.34 6.78 8.71
CA VAL A 20 4.48 7.63 7.87
C VAL A 20 5.16 7.84 6.53
N PHE A 21 4.43 7.62 5.44
CA PHE A 21 4.93 7.71 4.07
C PHE A 21 3.86 8.26 3.12
N SER A 22 4.30 8.78 1.97
CA SER A 22 3.40 9.31 0.94
C SER A 22 3.08 8.28 -0.14
N THR A 23 1.94 8.43 -0.82
CA THR A 23 1.57 7.66 -2.02
C THR A 23 2.71 7.66 -3.04
N LYS A 24 3.35 8.82 -3.22
CA LYS A 24 4.44 9.00 -4.18
C LYS A 24 5.65 8.15 -3.80
N TRP A 25 6.10 8.23 -2.55
CA TRP A 25 7.23 7.44 -2.07
C TRP A 25 6.98 5.94 -2.22
N PHE A 26 5.78 5.48 -1.86
CA PHE A 26 5.40 4.08 -1.97
C PHE A 26 5.45 3.57 -3.42
N LYS A 27 4.81 4.32 -4.34
CA LYS A 27 4.80 4.00 -5.78
C LYS A 27 6.20 4.05 -6.40
N ASP A 28 7.00 5.05 -6.06
CA ASP A 28 8.36 5.21 -6.58
C ASP A 28 9.28 4.10 -6.07
N THR A 29 9.14 3.69 -4.80
CA THR A 29 9.94 2.61 -4.20
C THR A 29 9.64 1.27 -4.88
N LEU A 30 8.37 0.90 -5.01
CA LEU A 30 7.99 -0.37 -5.67
C LEU A 30 8.34 -0.38 -7.16
N HIS A 31 8.16 0.74 -7.86
CA HIS A 31 8.61 0.88 -9.24
C HIS A 31 10.14 0.71 -9.36
N GLY A 32 10.91 1.30 -8.45
CA GLY A 32 12.37 1.14 -8.42
C GLY A 32 12.82 -0.29 -8.15
N LEU A 33 12.13 -1.02 -7.27
CA LEU A 33 12.47 -2.40 -6.91
C LEU A 33 12.08 -3.43 -7.97
N TYR A 34 10.94 -3.23 -8.66
CA TYR A 34 10.32 -4.26 -9.50
C TYR A 34 10.06 -3.84 -10.96
N GLY A 35 10.26 -2.57 -11.30
CA GLY A 35 10.11 -2.05 -12.67
C GLY A 35 8.66 -1.93 -13.17
N ARG A 36 7.66 -2.26 -12.36
CA ARG A 36 6.24 -2.19 -12.72
C ARG A 36 5.75 -0.74 -12.79
N PRO A 37 4.73 -0.41 -13.60
CA PRO A 37 4.17 0.93 -13.64
C PRO A 37 3.68 1.39 -12.26
N ARG A 38 3.94 2.65 -11.91
CA ARG A 38 3.55 3.24 -10.62
C ARG A 38 2.05 3.09 -10.31
N ASP A 39 1.22 3.14 -11.33
CA ASP A 39 -0.24 3.02 -11.19
C ASP A 39 -0.72 1.59 -10.96
N SER A 40 0.18 0.60 -11.01
CA SER A 40 -0.10 -0.75 -10.52
C SER A 40 -0.17 -0.82 -9.00
N TYR A 41 0.35 0.17 -8.27
CA TYR A 41 0.43 0.15 -6.80
C TYR A 41 -0.57 1.12 -6.19
N ILE A 42 -1.56 0.57 -5.47
CA ILE A 42 -2.67 1.33 -4.89
C ILE A 42 -2.66 1.11 -3.36
N PRO A 43 -1.94 1.95 -2.59
CA PRO A 43 -1.84 1.77 -1.13
C PRO A 43 -3.20 1.84 -0.42
N SER A 44 -4.17 2.57 -0.96
CA SER A 44 -5.54 2.64 -0.41
C SER A 44 -6.27 1.29 -0.39
N ASP A 45 -5.91 0.34 -1.27
CA ASP A 45 -6.51 -1.00 -1.29
C ASP A 45 -6.22 -1.78 -0.01
N TYR A 46 -5.15 -1.41 0.68
CA TYR A 46 -4.63 -2.05 1.89
C TYR A 46 -4.83 -1.19 3.16
N CYS A 47 -5.67 -0.15 3.09
CA CYS A 47 -5.97 0.74 4.20
C CYS A 47 -7.20 0.31 5.00
N GLU A 48 -7.10 0.26 6.33
CA GLU A 48 -8.19 -0.15 7.22
C GLU A 48 -9.37 0.85 7.23
N ASN A 49 -9.05 2.14 7.14
CA ASN A 49 -9.98 3.26 7.31
C ASN A 49 -10.42 3.90 5.98
N ILE A 50 -10.10 3.27 4.85
CA ILE A 50 -10.65 3.62 3.53
C ILE A 50 -11.56 2.49 3.07
N SER A 51 -12.83 2.83 2.79
CA SER A 51 -13.75 1.96 2.07
C SER A 51 -13.93 2.47 0.64
N ASN A 52 -13.82 1.55 -0.33
CA ASN A 52 -14.26 1.76 -1.71
C ASN A 52 -15.15 0.58 -2.10
N LYS A 53 -16.16 0.82 -2.94
CA LYS A 53 -17.13 -0.21 -3.40
C LYS A 53 -16.48 -1.47 -4.01
N GLY A 54 -15.25 -1.35 -4.54
CA GLY A 54 -14.47 -2.48 -5.06
C GLY A 54 -13.79 -3.33 -3.98
N ILE A 55 -13.40 -2.68 -2.89
CA ILE A 55 -12.66 -3.27 -1.76
C ILE A 55 -13.61 -3.97 -0.78
N GLU A 56 -14.82 -3.45 -0.59
CA GLU A 56 -15.85 -4.02 0.31
C GLU A 56 -16.21 -5.48 -0.01
N LYS A 57 -15.92 -5.94 -1.24
CA LYS A 57 -16.14 -7.32 -1.67
C LYS A 57 -15.02 -8.28 -1.25
N TRP A 58 -13.90 -7.78 -0.75
CA TRP A 58 -12.75 -8.59 -0.34
C TRP A 58 -12.81 -8.86 1.17
N LYS A 59 -13.57 -9.88 1.56
CA LYS A 59 -13.79 -10.26 2.98
C LYS A 59 -12.49 -10.42 3.77
N ASP A 60 -11.46 -11.02 3.18
CA ASP A 60 -10.18 -11.32 3.82
C ASP A 60 -9.03 -10.49 3.24
N ARG A 61 -9.30 -9.23 2.87
CA ARG A 61 -8.24 -8.37 2.32
C ARG A 61 -7.14 -8.17 3.36
N PRO A 62 -5.86 -8.21 2.95
CA PRO A 62 -4.80 -7.79 3.83
C PRO A 62 -4.92 -6.29 4.13
N VAL A 63 -4.58 -5.94 5.36
CA VAL A 63 -4.64 -4.58 5.88
C VAL A 63 -3.27 -4.26 6.45
N TYR A 64 -2.58 -3.31 5.84
CA TYR A 64 -1.21 -2.93 6.21
C TYR A 64 -1.09 -1.48 6.66
N PHE A 65 -2.07 -0.64 6.32
CA PHE A 65 -1.95 0.80 6.44
C PHE A 65 -3.17 1.44 7.10
N HIS A 66 -2.93 2.61 7.67
CA HIS A 66 -3.92 3.59 8.07
C HIS A 66 -3.72 4.85 7.22
N ALA A 67 -4.78 5.40 6.62
CA ALA A 67 -4.71 6.68 5.94
C ALA A 67 -4.66 7.81 6.97
N GLU A 68 -3.68 8.71 6.83
CA GLU A 68 -3.53 9.87 7.70
C GLU A 68 -4.45 11.03 7.25
N PRO A 69 -4.70 12.04 8.12
CA PRO A 69 -5.55 13.17 7.76
C PRO A 69 -5.04 13.99 6.56
N GLU A 70 -3.72 13.98 6.34
CA GLU A 70 -3.10 14.61 5.18
C GLU A 70 -3.31 13.74 3.92
N LEU A 71 -3.82 14.36 2.86
CA LEU A 71 -4.17 13.64 1.63
C LEU A 71 -2.95 12.94 1.02
N GLY A 72 -3.08 11.64 0.78
CA GLY A 72 -2.02 10.82 0.18
C GLY A 72 -0.90 10.46 1.14
N MET A 73 -1.13 10.62 2.44
CA MET A 73 -0.24 10.13 3.49
C MET A 73 -0.84 8.90 4.17
N TYR A 74 0.03 7.95 4.49
CA TYR A 74 -0.33 6.69 5.11
C TYR A 74 0.64 6.37 6.23
N ARG A 75 0.18 5.60 7.20
CA ARG A 75 0.97 5.05 8.29
C ARG A 75 0.92 3.54 8.25
N LYS A 76 2.08 2.89 8.39
CA LYS A 76 2.14 1.44 8.58
C LYS A 76 1.54 1.04 9.94
N LEU A 77 0.67 0.04 9.91
CA LEU A 77 0.11 -0.60 11.11
C LEU A 77 1.14 -1.47 11.81
#